data_AF-A0A9P8MV76-F1
#
_entry.id   AF-A0A9P8MV76-F1
#
_cell.length_a   1.000
_cell.length_b   1.000
_cell.length_c   1.000
_cell.angle_alpha   90.00
_cell.angle_beta   90.00
_cell.angle_gamma   90.00
#
_symmetry.space_group_name_H-M   'P 1'
#
loop_
_entity.id
_entity.type
_entity.pdbx_description
1 polymer ?
#
loop_
_entity_poly.entity_id
_entity_poly.type
_entity_poly.pdbx_seq_one_letter_code
_entity_poly.pdbx_strand_id
1 'polypeptide(L)'
;MIDPGLAESEVLALGGVQWRQIRRYALMNTVEGGRVNELQWQDNPEYDRELYENSEYAASCVVDNEVPLDLDDEWSEDGMDSLDTTREDTDEYEYDGAGNERYPRYRSAATHMSGRTMEALVGRFPPTFTQYGSGAAASSEEDVIRDEVMRDLERYVDLTAEQIQQQYPDYAQNLQDLLDHLDRDTCSPPKRPRMLLRARAEQPKNTCCQSLSKIRRLVVEQKRKSRKTDKAAGVSPDELKRLEEGQFDGFDGLRCTAILTAVLASYTTKGKPSGSLGRRNDEQVPMADCQRARDIVLRQKIPEPCRKVKNIEFDLALSSDYWSGTYDKVAGTIEGPAGKADFFFAEAPARGTQKTISVDMKKSFGSDEIDINGIDKITLTAQGVFWTLKVGRNDKFQVQDIKIRAQCSDPSFKTRNDKFIGVNACVIKDLRYDFKVANVIGGGTYDKIHLTLGEGKQIELGSNVAAGYTKEDAINLKEAFGKDTVDVRDIKKVALADDLGSSLISGDAWTFQGITFSASCADVPKKMQMKKFESVNQDVKHVDNAPVWTGDIVPQDWTEVV
;
A
#
# COMPACT_ATOMS: atom_id res chain seq x y z
N MET A 1 31.57 -4.67 -15.34
CA MET A 1 32.33 -3.45 -15.02
C MET A 1 31.88 -2.45 -16.06
N ILE A 2 31.08 -1.45 -15.68
CA ILE A 2 30.42 -0.52 -16.63
C ILE A 2 31.37 0.66 -16.87
N ASP A 3 31.54 1.04 -18.13
CA ASP A 3 32.37 2.16 -18.57
C ASP A 3 31.80 3.50 -18.06
N PRO A 4 32.57 4.33 -17.33
CA PRO A 4 32.10 5.61 -16.83
C PRO A 4 31.94 6.72 -17.89
N GLY A 5 32.21 6.45 -19.17
CA GLY A 5 32.17 7.43 -20.26
C GLY A 5 30.83 7.65 -20.96
N LEU A 6 29.79 6.85 -20.70
CA LEU A 6 28.48 6.98 -21.36
C LEU A 6 27.54 7.90 -20.57
N ALA A 7 26.79 8.75 -21.27
CA ALA A 7 25.78 9.61 -20.66
C ALA A 7 24.71 8.76 -19.95
N GLU A 8 24.21 9.20 -18.79
CA GLU A 8 23.22 8.44 -17.99
C GLU A 8 21.91 8.12 -18.74
N SER A 9 21.65 8.78 -19.88
CA SER A 9 20.57 8.44 -20.80
C SER A 9 20.82 7.18 -21.65
N GLU A 10 22.01 6.60 -21.58
CA GLU A 10 22.44 5.40 -22.33
C GLU A 10 22.92 4.27 -21.41
N VAL A 11 22.37 4.17 -20.20
CA VAL A 11 22.46 2.94 -19.41
C VAL A 11 21.46 1.93 -19.98
N LEU A 12 21.90 1.13 -20.95
CA LEU A 12 21.16 -0.04 -21.46
C LEU A 12 21.21 -1.16 -20.42
N ALA A 13 20.40 -1.05 -19.38
CA ALA A 13 20.01 -2.20 -18.57
C ALA A 13 19.17 -3.14 -19.45
N LEU A 14 19.69 -4.33 -19.79
CA LEU A 14 18.92 -5.40 -20.47
C LEU A 14 18.02 -4.87 -21.61
N GLY A 15 18.61 -4.12 -22.55
CA GLY A 15 17.88 -3.46 -23.63
C GLY A 15 16.98 -4.43 -24.41
N GLY A 16 15.67 -4.40 -24.12
CA GLY A 16 14.65 -5.13 -24.87
C GLY A 16 13.94 -6.28 -24.15
N VAL A 17 14.34 -6.66 -22.93
CA VAL A 17 13.63 -7.71 -22.17
C VAL A 17 12.37 -7.12 -21.51
N GLN A 18 11.19 -7.56 -21.93
CA GLN A 18 9.95 -7.11 -21.31
C GLN A 18 9.81 -7.66 -19.89
N TRP A 19 9.26 -6.88 -18.96
CA TRP A 19 9.06 -7.33 -17.57
C TRP A 19 8.32 -8.68 -17.47
N ARG A 20 7.35 -8.91 -18.37
CA ARG A 20 6.57 -10.15 -18.45
C ARG A 20 7.40 -11.39 -18.86
N GLN A 21 8.62 -11.21 -19.38
CA GLN A 21 9.58 -12.27 -19.70
C GLN A 21 10.40 -12.72 -18.49
N ILE A 22 10.49 -11.89 -17.46
CA ILE A 22 11.36 -12.13 -16.32
C ILE A 22 10.63 -13.03 -15.32
N ARG A 23 11.07 -14.29 -15.19
CA ARG A 23 10.44 -15.26 -14.27
C ARG A 23 10.68 -14.95 -12.80
N ARG A 24 11.89 -14.54 -12.45
CA ARG A 24 12.33 -14.22 -11.09
C ARG A 24 13.26 -13.02 -11.10
N TYR A 25 13.22 -12.26 -10.02
CA TYR A 25 14.13 -11.14 -9.79
C TYR A 25 14.65 -11.17 -8.36
N ALA A 26 15.75 -10.48 -8.11
CA ALA A 26 16.27 -10.27 -6.78
C ALA A 26 16.72 -8.81 -6.64
N LEU A 27 16.47 -8.21 -5.49
CA LEU A 27 16.89 -6.85 -5.17
C LEU A 27 18.28 -6.89 -4.55
N MET A 28 19.27 -6.28 -5.21
CA MET A 28 20.61 -6.14 -4.65
C MET A 28 20.65 -4.93 -3.72
N ASN A 29 21.02 -5.16 -2.45
CA ASN A 29 21.38 -4.07 -1.55
C ASN A 29 22.81 -3.62 -1.89
N THR A 30 22.94 -2.42 -2.47
CA THR A 30 24.22 -1.88 -2.94
C THR A 30 25.18 -1.49 -1.81
N VAL A 31 24.72 -1.46 -0.56
CA VAL A 31 25.48 -0.95 0.59
C VAL A 31 26.53 -1.94 1.11
N GLU A 32 26.37 -3.25 0.89
CA GLU A 32 27.22 -4.27 1.53
C GLU A 32 28.09 -5.11 0.58
N GLY A 33 28.17 -4.75 -0.71
CA GLY A 33 28.96 -5.54 -1.67
C GLY A 33 28.47 -6.99 -1.82
N GLY A 34 27.17 -7.22 -1.56
CA GLY A 34 26.55 -8.54 -1.57
C GLY A 34 26.77 -9.29 -2.88
N ARG A 35 27.26 -10.52 -2.78
CA ARG A 35 27.43 -11.42 -3.94
C ARG A 35 26.07 -11.96 -4.35
N VAL A 36 25.83 -12.09 -5.66
CA VAL A 36 24.57 -12.58 -6.26
C VAL A 36 24.11 -13.93 -5.68
N ASN A 37 25.06 -14.76 -5.22
CA ASN A 37 24.80 -16.10 -4.70
C ASN A 37 24.05 -16.14 -3.35
N GLU A 38 23.92 -15.00 -2.66
CA GLU A 38 23.23 -14.90 -1.36
C GLU A 38 21.84 -14.23 -1.48
N LEU A 39 21.41 -13.91 -2.70
CA LEU A 39 20.15 -13.22 -2.93
C LEU A 39 18.94 -14.16 -2.86
N GLN A 40 17.92 -13.73 -2.13
CA GLN A 40 16.60 -14.37 -2.13
C GLN A 40 15.85 -14.00 -3.41
N TRP A 41 15.74 -14.94 -4.33
CA TRP A 41 14.96 -14.79 -5.56
C TRP A 41 13.46 -14.71 -5.26
N GLN A 42 12.79 -13.72 -5.86
CA GLN A 42 11.35 -13.52 -5.79
C GLN A 42 10.74 -13.87 -7.15
N ASP A 43 9.62 -14.60 -7.15
CA ASP A 43 8.85 -14.85 -8.37
C ASP A 43 8.22 -13.54 -8.86
N ASN A 44 8.28 -13.29 -10.18
CA ASN A 44 7.62 -12.14 -10.77
C ASN A 44 6.13 -12.44 -11.00
N PRO A 45 5.18 -11.73 -10.35
CA PRO A 45 3.76 -11.99 -10.51
C PRO A 45 3.22 -11.65 -11.91
N GLU A 46 3.97 -10.87 -12.70
CA GLU A 46 3.60 -10.49 -14.07
C GLU A 46 4.23 -11.40 -15.14
N TYR A 47 5.00 -12.40 -14.74
CA TYR A 47 5.56 -13.39 -15.65
C TYR A 47 4.44 -14.16 -16.38
N ASP A 48 4.38 -14.02 -17.70
CA ASP A 48 3.36 -14.70 -18.52
C ASP A 48 3.79 -16.14 -18.81
N ARG A 49 3.60 -17.01 -17.81
CA ARG A 49 3.98 -18.43 -17.91
C ARG A 49 3.34 -19.11 -19.12
N GLU A 50 2.09 -18.78 -19.45
CA GLU A 50 1.41 -19.40 -20.59
C GLU A 50 2.07 -19.03 -21.91
N LEU A 51 2.48 -17.77 -22.07
CA LEU A 51 3.19 -17.32 -23.27
C LEU A 51 4.62 -17.86 -23.34
N TYR A 52 5.39 -17.80 -22.25
CA TYR A 52 6.83 -18.05 -22.29
C TYR A 52 7.24 -19.50 -21.98
N GLU A 53 6.42 -20.28 -21.27
CA GLU A 53 6.73 -21.70 -20.98
C GLU A 53 5.81 -22.68 -21.72
N ASN A 54 4.54 -22.33 -21.94
CA ASN A 54 3.52 -23.28 -22.41
C ASN A 54 3.06 -23.05 -23.86
N SER A 55 3.38 -21.92 -24.49
CA SER A 55 2.91 -21.61 -25.84
C SER A 55 3.75 -22.30 -26.92
N GLU A 56 3.25 -22.27 -28.17
CA GLU A 56 4.02 -22.68 -29.34
C GLU A 56 5.30 -21.83 -29.55
N TYR A 57 5.37 -20.64 -28.94
CA TYR A 57 6.53 -19.73 -29.01
C TYR A 57 7.56 -19.98 -27.90
N ALA A 58 7.25 -20.81 -26.91
CA ALA A 58 8.16 -21.10 -25.78
C ALA A 58 9.52 -21.64 -26.26
N ALA A 59 9.53 -22.47 -27.31
CA ALA A 59 10.76 -23.01 -27.90
C ALA A 59 11.65 -21.92 -28.55
N SER A 60 11.11 -20.74 -28.85
CA SER A 60 11.85 -19.59 -29.37
C SER A 60 12.34 -18.64 -28.27
N CYS A 61 11.97 -18.88 -27.01
CA CYS A 61 12.35 -18.06 -25.86
C CYS A 61 13.64 -18.59 -25.20
N VAL A 62 14.70 -18.71 -26.00
CA VAL A 62 16.02 -19.18 -25.54
C VAL A 62 16.95 -17.98 -25.47
N VAL A 63 17.78 -17.90 -24.43
CA VAL A 63 18.89 -16.96 -24.39
C VAL A 63 19.97 -17.53 -25.29
N ASP A 64 20.12 -16.93 -26.47
CA ASP A 64 21.26 -17.19 -27.32
C ASP A 64 22.42 -16.29 -26.88
N ASN A 65 23.59 -16.90 -26.68
CA ASN A 65 24.82 -16.17 -26.35
C ASN A 65 25.60 -15.80 -27.62
N GLU A 66 25.20 -16.32 -28.77
CA GLU A 66 25.77 -15.96 -30.07
C GLU A 66 25.08 -14.70 -30.58
N VAL A 67 25.88 -13.65 -30.85
CA VAL A 67 25.39 -12.48 -31.56
C VAL A 67 25.07 -12.92 -32.98
N PRO A 68 23.87 -12.64 -33.53
CA PRO A 68 23.56 -12.99 -34.91
C PRO A 68 24.65 -12.45 -35.84
N LEU A 69 25.15 -13.26 -36.78
CA LEU A 69 26.23 -12.87 -37.71
C LEU A 69 25.93 -11.57 -38.48
N ASP A 70 24.65 -11.24 -38.68
CA ASP A 70 24.20 -9.99 -39.33
C ASP A 70 24.33 -8.73 -38.44
N LEU A 71 24.71 -8.92 -37.17
CA LEU A 71 25.02 -7.92 -36.14
C LEU A 71 26.46 -8.04 -35.62
N ASP A 72 27.14 -9.16 -35.92
CA ASP A 72 28.55 -9.40 -35.63
C ASP A 72 29.36 -8.81 -36.79
N ASP A 73 29.50 -7.49 -36.79
CA ASP A 73 30.39 -6.88 -37.76
C ASP A 73 31.82 -7.35 -37.41
N GLU A 74 32.56 -7.89 -38.37
CA GLU A 74 33.96 -8.24 -38.19
C GLU A 74 34.76 -6.92 -38.08
N TRP A 75 34.71 -6.27 -36.91
CA TRP A 75 35.45 -5.05 -36.62
C TRP A 75 36.93 -5.43 -36.53
N SER A 76 37.65 -5.40 -37.66
CA SER A 76 39.10 -5.45 -37.62
C SER A 76 39.59 -4.18 -36.91
N GLU A 77 40.23 -4.33 -35.75
CA GLU A 77 40.79 -3.23 -34.94
C GLU A 77 41.71 -2.30 -35.74
N ASP A 78 42.22 -2.76 -36.88
CA ASP A 78 43.19 -2.07 -37.74
C ASP A 78 42.57 -0.93 -38.59
N GLY A 79 41.25 -0.75 -38.59
CA GLY A 79 40.55 0.20 -39.47
C GLY A 79 40.32 1.60 -38.90
N MET A 80 40.66 1.87 -37.64
CA MET A 80 40.19 3.07 -36.92
C MET A 80 41.18 4.25 -36.87
N ASP A 81 42.38 4.12 -37.46
CA ASP A 81 43.44 5.12 -37.34
C ASP A 81 43.55 6.14 -38.49
N SER A 82 42.55 6.27 -39.37
CA SER A 82 42.67 7.22 -40.51
C SER A 82 41.48 8.14 -40.80
N LEU A 83 40.49 8.27 -39.91
CA LEU A 83 39.45 9.30 -40.07
C LEU A 83 39.79 10.53 -39.25
N ASP A 84 40.69 11.30 -39.86
CA ASP A 84 41.04 12.69 -39.63
C ASP A 84 39.85 13.56 -39.20
N THR A 85 39.92 14.05 -37.96
CA THR A 85 38.92 14.91 -37.31
C THR A 85 39.12 16.40 -37.61
N THR A 86 39.83 16.77 -38.69
CA THR A 86 40.09 18.18 -39.03
C THR A 86 39.26 18.74 -40.20
N ARG A 87 38.01 18.29 -40.40
CA ARG A 87 37.12 18.90 -41.40
C ARG A 87 36.31 20.05 -40.79
N GLU A 88 36.95 21.22 -40.75
CA GLU A 88 36.27 22.53 -40.72
C GLU A 88 35.42 22.70 -42.00
N ASP A 89 34.22 23.25 -41.80
CA ASP A 89 33.28 23.89 -42.74
C ASP A 89 33.55 23.79 -44.24
N THR A 90 32.60 23.20 -45.00
CA THR A 90 32.17 23.70 -46.33
C THR A 90 31.02 22.86 -46.90
N ASP A 91 29.86 23.51 -46.97
CA ASP A 91 28.91 23.66 -48.09
C ASP A 91 28.25 22.46 -48.78
N GLU A 92 26.98 22.71 -49.14
CA GLU A 92 26.14 22.02 -50.13
C GLU A 92 25.66 20.60 -49.81
N TYR A 93 24.46 20.53 -49.20
CA TYR A 93 23.61 19.35 -49.25
C TYR A 93 23.00 19.20 -50.65
N GLU A 94 23.75 18.57 -51.55
CA GLU A 94 23.16 17.92 -52.72
C GLU A 94 22.43 16.66 -52.23
N TYR A 95 21.10 16.73 -52.23
CA TYR A 95 20.20 15.68 -51.80
C TYR A 95 20.18 14.57 -52.86
N ASP A 96 21.08 13.59 -52.75
CA ASP A 96 20.98 12.36 -53.51
C ASP A 96 19.81 11.53 -52.97
N GLY A 97 18.79 11.35 -53.81
CA GLY A 97 17.49 10.75 -53.48
C GLY A 97 17.50 9.26 -53.13
N ALA A 98 18.53 8.77 -52.44
CA ALA A 98 18.67 7.39 -51.98
C ALA A 98 19.17 7.35 -50.52
N GLY A 99 18.52 8.09 -49.63
CA GLY A 99 18.85 8.16 -48.19
C GLY A 99 18.54 6.90 -47.36
N ASN A 100 18.98 5.71 -47.79
CA ASN A 100 18.59 4.44 -47.15
C ASN A 100 19.72 3.52 -46.65
N GLU A 101 20.99 3.93 -46.67
CA GLU A 101 22.09 3.04 -46.26
C GLU A 101 22.70 3.32 -44.88
N ARG A 102 22.17 4.27 -44.10
CA ARG A 102 22.89 4.77 -42.92
C ARG A 102 22.88 3.88 -41.65
N TYR A 103 22.11 2.80 -41.59
CA TYR A 103 22.02 1.96 -40.38
C TYR A 103 21.77 0.47 -40.66
N PRO A 104 22.78 -0.29 -41.14
CA PRO A 104 22.66 -1.73 -41.38
C PRO A 104 22.19 -2.50 -40.15
N ARG A 105 22.72 -2.19 -38.95
CA ARG A 105 22.31 -2.82 -37.68
C ARG A 105 20.82 -2.61 -37.35
N TYR A 106 20.28 -1.41 -37.62
CA TYR A 106 18.85 -1.13 -37.39
C TYR A 106 17.97 -1.98 -38.30
N ARG A 107 18.40 -2.20 -39.55
CA ARG A 107 17.65 -3.02 -40.52
C ARG A 107 17.74 -4.52 -40.18
N SER A 108 18.90 -5.02 -39.78
CA SER A 108 19.06 -6.40 -39.30
C SER A 108 18.21 -6.65 -38.07
N ALA A 109 18.26 -5.76 -37.07
CA ALA A 109 17.42 -5.82 -35.89
C ALA A 109 15.92 -5.73 -36.24
N ALA A 110 15.50 -4.78 -37.08
CA ALA A 110 14.11 -4.65 -37.49
C ALA A 110 13.61 -5.88 -38.26
N THR A 111 14.45 -6.47 -39.11
CA THR A 111 14.12 -7.69 -39.85
C THR A 111 13.94 -8.87 -38.90
N HIS A 112 14.85 -9.04 -37.94
CA HIS A 112 14.77 -10.07 -36.91
C HIS A 112 13.53 -9.90 -36.00
N MET A 113 13.22 -8.66 -35.61
CA MET A 113 12.08 -8.30 -34.75
C MET A 113 10.73 -8.34 -35.48
N SER A 114 10.71 -8.35 -36.82
CA SER A 114 9.48 -8.36 -37.63
C SER A 114 8.87 -9.75 -37.87
N GLY A 115 9.51 -10.82 -37.38
CA GLY A 115 8.99 -12.18 -37.49
C GLY A 115 7.70 -12.38 -36.67
N ARG A 116 6.80 -13.27 -37.14
CA ARG A 116 5.53 -13.59 -36.43
C ARG A 116 5.75 -14.03 -34.98
N THR A 117 6.82 -14.76 -34.72
CA THR A 117 7.23 -15.18 -33.38
C THR A 117 7.53 -13.97 -32.50
N MET A 118 8.30 -12.99 -33.00
CA MET A 118 8.62 -11.78 -32.24
C MET A 118 7.40 -10.89 -32.07
N GLU A 119 6.53 -10.74 -33.08
CA GLU A 119 5.27 -10.00 -32.91
C GLU A 119 4.37 -10.62 -31.82
N ALA A 120 4.34 -11.95 -31.71
CA ALA A 120 3.59 -12.64 -30.65
C ALA A 120 4.22 -12.48 -29.26
N LEU A 121 5.56 -12.46 -29.16
CA LEU A 121 6.29 -12.37 -27.90
C LEU A 121 6.41 -10.93 -27.38
N VAL A 122 6.66 -9.95 -28.26
CA VAL A 122 6.99 -8.57 -27.87
C VAL A 122 6.06 -7.50 -28.47
N GLY A 123 5.12 -7.88 -29.34
CA GLY A 123 4.26 -6.94 -30.06
C GLY A 123 4.94 -6.30 -31.27
N ARG A 124 4.33 -5.26 -31.84
CA ARG A 124 4.89 -4.56 -33.02
C ARG A 124 6.17 -3.81 -32.65
N PHE A 125 7.20 -3.94 -33.48
CA PHE A 125 8.45 -3.20 -33.37
C PHE A 125 8.58 -2.17 -34.52
N PRO A 126 8.97 -0.91 -34.25
CA PRO A 126 9.22 -0.33 -32.92
C PRO A 126 7.92 -0.24 -32.08
N PRO A 127 8.01 -0.31 -30.75
CA PRO A 127 6.84 -0.24 -29.88
C PRO A 127 6.08 1.07 -30.10
N THR A 128 4.78 0.97 -30.35
CA THR A 128 3.91 2.15 -30.45
C THR A 128 3.51 2.61 -29.06
N PHE A 129 4.09 3.72 -28.59
CA PHE A 129 3.66 4.37 -27.36
C PHE A 129 2.44 5.25 -27.63
N THR A 130 1.30 5.00 -26.97
CA THR A 130 0.13 5.88 -27.06
C THR A 130 0.29 7.10 -26.15
N GLN A 131 0.09 8.30 -26.70
CA GLN A 131 0.08 9.56 -25.96
C GLN A 131 -1.09 9.59 -24.96
N TYR A 132 -0.81 9.97 -23.70
CA TYR A 132 -1.84 10.14 -22.68
C TYR A 132 -2.79 11.30 -23.05
N GLY A 133 -4.10 11.03 -22.99
CA GLY A 133 -5.13 11.99 -23.35
C GLY A 133 -5.13 13.24 -22.46
N SER A 134 -5.12 14.42 -23.08
CA SER A 134 -5.33 15.71 -22.42
C SER A 134 -6.80 15.87 -22.03
N GLY A 135 -7.13 15.78 -20.74
CA GLY A 135 -8.42 16.23 -20.17
C GLY A 135 -8.15 17.42 -19.24
N ALA A 136 -8.56 18.65 -19.56
CA ALA A 136 -9.91 19.25 -19.51
C ALA A 136 -10.03 20.18 -18.28
N ALA A 137 -10.54 21.39 -18.52
CA ALA A 137 -10.42 22.58 -17.68
C ALA A 137 -11.23 22.55 -16.36
N ALA A 138 -10.84 23.44 -15.44
CA ALA A 138 -11.30 23.64 -14.07
C ALA A 138 -12.83 23.65 -13.87
N SER A 139 -13.29 23.00 -12.78
CA SER A 139 -14.66 23.01 -12.30
C SER A 139 -14.99 24.28 -11.51
N SER A 140 -16.28 24.61 -11.42
CA SER A 140 -16.79 25.83 -10.78
C SER A 140 -16.82 25.73 -9.25
N GLU A 141 -16.87 26.86 -8.54
CA GLU A 141 -17.00 26.93 -7.08
C GLU A 141 -18.24 26.18 -6.56
N GLU A 142 -19.29 26.08 -7.39
CA GLU A 142 -20.49 25.29 -7.12
C GLU A 142 -20.21 23.77 -7.09
N ASP A 143 -19.26 23.29 -7.89
CA ASP A 143 -18.82 21.89 -7.88
C ASP A 143 -17.96 21.58 -6.64
N VAL A 144 -17.18 22.54 -6.16
CA VAL A 144 -16.38 22.41 -4.93
C VAL A 144 -17.28 22.28 -3.70
N ILE A 145 -18.30 23.14 -3.56
CA ILE A 145 -19.28 23.06 -2.47
C ILE A 145 -20.11 21.77 -2.58
N ARG A 146 -20.47 21.35 -3.80
CA ARG A 146 -21.18 20.09 -4.01
C ARG A 146 -20.34 18.89 -3.56
N ASP A 147 -19.06 18.88 -3.89
CA ASP A 147 -18.15 17.80 -3.53
C ASP A 147 -17.85 17.77 -2.03
N GLU A 148 -17.82 18.93 -1.35
CA GLU A 148 -17.69 19.00 0.12
C GLU A 148 -18.95 18.45 0.82
N VAL A 149 -20.14 18.84 0.38
CA VAL A 149 -21.40 18.34 0.93
C VAL A 149 -21.58 16.83 0.68
N MET A 150 -21.16 16.33 -0.49
CA MET A 150 -21.18 14.89 -0.78
C MET A 150 -20.16 14.13 0.08
N ARG A 151 -18.98 14.69 0.32
CA ARG A 151 -17.92 14.11 1.17
C ARG A 151 -18.35 13.99 2.63
N ASP A 152 -19.10 14.98 3.13
CA ASP A 152 -19.67 14.90 4.48
C ASP A 152 -20.83 13.89 4.55
N LEU A 153 -21.68 13.81 3.52
CA LEU A 153 -22.76 12.83 3.46
C LEU A 153 -22.25 11.38 3.37
N GLU A 154 -21.19 11.13 2.60
CA GLU A 154 -20.58 9.79 2.47
C GLU A 154 -20.04 9.28 3.82
N ARG A 155 -19.51 10.17 4.66
CA ARG A 155 -19.07 9.81 6.03
C ARG A 155 -20.20 9.24 6.89
N TYR A 156 -21.45 9.62 6.65
CA TYR A 156 -22.61 9.09 7.36
C TYR A 156 -23.19 7.82 6.72
N VAL A 157 -22.88 7.54 5.46
CA VAL A 157 -23.37 6.35 4.74
C VAL A 157 -22.67 5.07 5.23
N ASP A 158 -21.40 5.19 5.65
CA ASP A 158 -20.58 4.05 6.08
C ASP A 158 -20.68 3.71 7.58
N LEU A 159 -21.32 4.56 8.39
CA LEU A 159 -21.50 4.30 9.81
C LEU A 159 -22.66 3.33 10.05
N THR A 160 -22.44 2.31 10.87
CA THR A 160 -23.53 1.42 11.29
C THR A 160 -24.51 2.16 12.21
N ALA A 161 -25.73 1.63 12.34
CA ALA A 161 -26.74 2.23 13.22
C ALA A 161 -26.24 2.35 14.68
N GLU A 162 -25.44 1.38 15.14
CA GLU A 162 -24.82 1.39 16.47
C GLU A 162 -23.74 2.47 16.59
N GLN A 163 -22.90 2.67 15.55
CA GLN A 163 -21.87 3.71 15.55
C GLN A 163 -22.47 5.12 15.53
N ILE A 164 -23.56 5.32 14.77
CA ILE A 164 -24.30 6.58 14.74
C ILE A 164 -24.91 6.87 16.13
N GLN A 165 -25.51 5.87 16.77
CA GLN A 165 -26.06 6.01 18.13
C GLN A 165 -24.98 6.27 19.19
N GLN A 166 -23.81 5.63 19.05
CA GLN A 166 -22.71 5.82 20.00
C GLN A 166 -22.09 7.22 19.88
N GLN A 167 -22.00 7.76 18.66
CA GLN A 167 -21.42 9.08 18.40
C GLN A 167 -22.43 10.21 18.62
N TYR A 168 -23.72 9.94 18.46
CA TYR A 168 -24.82 10.86 18.62
C TYR A 168 -25.97 10.17 19.37
N PRO A 169 -25.92 10.09 20.71
CA PRO A 169 -26.93 9.36 21.50
C PRO A 169 -28.35 9.89 21.32
N ASP A 170 -28.48 11.19 21.02
CA ASP A 170 -29.76 11.84 20.75
C ASP A 170 -30.17 11.79 19.27
N TYR A 171 -29.41 11.12 18.40
CA TYR A 171 -29.67 11.10 16.94
C TYR A 171 -31.07 10.58 16.61
N ALA A 172 -31.50 9.50 17.26
CA ALA A 172 -32.82 8.94 17.03
C ALA A 172 -33.92 9.95 17.43
N GLN A 173 -33.73 10.67 18.53
CA GLN A 173 -34.68 11.67 19.02
C GLN A 173 -34.66 12.93 18.15
N ASN A 174 -33.48 13.41 17.73
CA ASN A 174 -33.34 14.56 16.83
C ASN A 174 -33.85 14.27 15.41
N LEU A 175 -33.62 13.05 14.91
CA LEU A 175 -34.17 12.63 13.61
C LEU A 175 -35.68 12.49 13.70
N GLN A 176 -36.21 11.94 14.81
CA GLN A 176 -37.65 11.84 15.04
C GLN A 176 -38.28 13.22 15.21
N ASP A 177 -37.69 14.12 15.98
CA ASP A 177 -38.12 15.51 16.12
C ASP A 177 -38.08 16.24 14.77
N LEU A 178 -37.03 16.05 13.97
CA LEU A 178 -36.94 16.63 12.62
C LEU A 178 -38.07 16.08 11.71
N LEU A 179 -38.35 14.77 11.80
CA LEU A 179 -39.41 14.13 11.03
C LEU A 179 -40.83 14.50 11.51
N ASP A 180 -41.00 14.76 12.81
CA ASP A 180 -42.26 15.15 13.44
C ASP A 180 -42.55 16.66 13.23
N HIS A 181 -41.51 17.49 13.11
CA HIS A 181 -41.62 18.91 12.76
C HIS A 181 -41.63 19.17 11.24
N LEU A 182 -41.28 18.17 10.42
CA LEU A 182 -41.51 18.19 8.98
C LEU A 182 -43.01 18.00 8.73
N ASP A 183 -43.75 19.12 8.80
CA ASP A 183 -45.19 19.16 8.58
C ASP A 183 -45.56 18.42 7.28
N ARG A 184 -46.24 17.27 7.43
CA ARG A 184 -46.62 16.36 6.33
C ARG A 184 -47.40 17.07 5.22
N ASP A 185 -48.02 18.20 5.55
CA ASP A 185 -48.84 18.98 4.64
C ASP A 185 -48.02 20.00 3.82
N THR A 186 -46.79 20.34 4.21
CA THR A 186 -45.96 21.29 3.44
C THR A 186 -45.29 20.68 2.21
N CYS A 187 -45.19 19.36 2.12
CA CYS A 187 -44.55 18.65 0.99
C CYS A 187 -45.52 17.80 0.14
N SER A 188 -46.81 17.79 0.48
CA SER A 188 -47.83 17.13 -0.35
C SER A 188 -48.38 18.15 -1.36
N PRO A 189 -48.37 17.88 -2.68
CA PRO A 189 -49.08 18.74 -3.61
C PRO A 189 -50.57 18.75 -3.20
N PRO A 190 -51.22 19.92 -3.08
CA PRO A 190 -52.62 19.95 -2.67
C PRO A 190 -53.43 19.11 -3.66
N LYS A 191 -54.14 18.10 -3.16
CA LYS A 191 -55.16 17.41 -3.96
C LYS A 191 -56.25 18.43 -4.25
N ARG A 192 -56.22 19.05 -5.44
CA ARG A 192 -57.30 19.93 -5.90
C ARG A 192 -57.90 19.49 -7.23
N PRO A 193 -59.21 19.75 -7.42
CA PRO A 193 -60.00 19.24 -8.54
C PRO A 193 -59.58 19.88 -9.86
N ARG A 194 -59.85 19.14 -10.93
CA ARG A 194 -59.28 19.28 -12.28
C ARG A 194 -59.74 20.51 -13.10
N MET A 195 -60.16 21.62 -12.48
CA MET A 195 -60.64 22.79 -13.22
C MET A 195 -59.95 24.08 -12.76
N LEU A 196 -59.53 24.87 -13.76
CA LEU A 196 -58.90 26.21 -13.73
C LEU A 196 -57.36 26.23 -13.74
N LEU A 197 -56.82 25.98 -14.94
CA LEU A 197 -55.52 26.48 -15.39
C LEU A 197 -55.71 27.88 -15.99
N ARG A 198 -55.27 28.92 -15.27
CA ARG A 198 -54.67 30.18 -15.79
C ARG A 198 -54.68 31.27 -14.72
N ALA A 199 -53.57 31.37 -13.98
CA ALA A 199 -52.99 32.62 -13.51
C ALA A 199 -51.65 32.27 -12.84
N ARG A 200 -50.60 33.00 -13.22
CA ARG A 200 -49.19 32.77 -12.93
C ARG A 200 -48.86 33.43 -11.58
N ALA A 201 -48.09 32.77 -10.71
CA ALA A 201 -47.32 33.44 -9.67
C ALA A 201 -46.13 32.57 -9.26
N GLU A 202 -44.95 33.16 -9.36
CA GLU A 202 -43.67 32.65 -8.90
C GLU A 202 -43.77 32.28 -7.42
N GLN A 203 -43.69 30.99 -7.11
CA GLN A 203 -43.26 30.57 -5.79
C GLN A 203 -41.78 30.22 -5.86
N PRO A 204 -40.97 30.65 -4.88
CA PRO A 204 -39.57 30.24 -4.81
C PRO A 204 -39.56 28.72 -4.76
N LYS A 205 -38.92 28.10 -5.75
CA LYS A 205 -38.66 26.66 -5.75
C LYS A 205 -37.90 26.38 -4.47
N ASN A 206 -38.58 25.85 -3.46
CA ASN A 206 -37.94 25.57 -2.19
C ASN A 206 -36.88 24.51 -2.47
N THR A 207 -35.61 24.94 -2.48
CA THR A 207 -34.43 24.16 -2.82
C THR A 207 -34.36 22.89 -1.97
N CYS A 208 -34.90 22.97 -0.74
CA CYS A 208 -35.10 21.84 0.15
C CYS A 208 -35.93 20.70 -0.48
N CYS A 209 -37.08 21.00 -1.11
CA CYS A 209 -37.94 19.99 -1.74
C CYS A 209 -37.29 19.36 -2.99
N GLN A 210 -36.49 20.13 -3.73
CA GLN A 210 -35.69 19.60 -4.83
C GLN A 210 -34.57 18.68 -4.34
N SER A 211 -33.87 19.05 -3.25
CA SER A 211 -32.85 18.21 -2.64
C SER A 211 -33.43 16.92 -2.06
N LEU A 212 -34.56 16.99 -1.35
CA LEU A 212 -35.24 15.82 -0.78
C LEU A 212 -35.75 14.85 -1.86
N SER A 213 -36.28 15.37 -2.97
CA SER A 213 -36.68 14.52 -4.10
C SER A 213 -35.49 13.90 -4.83
N LYS A 214 -34.37 14.61 -4.96
CA LYS A 214 -33.11 14.07 -5.48
C LYS A 214 -32.53 12.98 -4.57
N ILE A 215 -32.47 13.20 -3.25
CA ILE A 215 -32.00 12.20 -2.27
C ILE A 215 -32.88 10.96 -2.32
N ARG A 216 -34.22 11.10 -2.30
CA ARG A 216 -35.13 9.96 -2.45
C ARG A 216 -34.90 9.20 -3.76
N ARG A 217 -34.61 9.90 -4.86
CA ARG A 217 -34.30 9.28 -6.15
C ARG A 217 -32.97 8.52 -6.12
N LEU A 218 -31.93 9.10 -5.51
CA LEU A 218 -30.63 8.45 -5.33
C LEU A 218 -30.74 7.21 -4.44
N VAL A 219 -31.46 7.28 -3.32
CA VAL A 219 -31.69 6.12 -2.43
C VAL A 219 -32.47 5.01 -3.15
N VAL A 220 -33.48 5.37 -3.96
CA VAL A 220 -34.23 4.39 -4.78
C VAL A 220 -33.37 3.82 -5.91
N GLU A 221 -32.52 4.63 -6.56
CA GLU A 221 -31.59 4.17 -7.59
C GLU A 221 -30.48 3.28 -7.01
N GLN A 222 -29.98 3.59 -5.82
CA GLN A 222 -28.98 2.79 -5.11
C GLN A 222 -29.60 1.45 -4.66
N LYS A 223 -30.82 1.45 -4.10
CA LYS A 223 -31.59 0.22 -3.81
C LYS A 223 -31.93 -0.58 -5.07
N ARG A 224 -32.12 0.08 -6.22
CA ARG A 224 -32.32 -0.60 -7.51
C ARG A 224 -31.02 -1.15 -8.07
N LYS A 225 -29.89 -0.44 -7.93
CA LYS A 225 -28.57 -0.92 -8.32
C LYS A 225 -28.17 -2.11 -7.46
N SER A 226 -28.26 -2.03 -6.13
CA SER A 226 -27.99 -3.15 -5.22
C SER A 226 -28.84 -4.36 -5.61
N ARG A 227 -30.17 -4.23 -5.71
CA ARG A 227 -31.06 -5.31 -6.16
C ARG A 227 -30.76 -5.86 -7.55
N LYS A 228 -30.16 -5.06 -8.44
CA LYS A 228 -29.81 -5.48 -9.82
C LYS A 228 -28.45 -6.18 -9.85
N THR A 229 -27.51 -5.81 -8.99
CA THR A 229 -26.26 -6.54 -8.75
C THR A 229 -26.55 -7.86 -8.03
N ASP A 230 -27.43 -7.84 -7.02
CA ASP A 230 -27.87 -9.02 -6.25
C ASP A 230 -28.62 -10.04 -7.11
N LYS A 231 -29.42 -9.58 -8.09
CA LYS A 231 -30.12 -10.47 -9.05
C LYS A 231 -29.25 -10.95 -10.20
N ALA A 232 -28.15 -10.27 -10.53
CA ALA A 232 -27.31 -10.62 -11.67
C ALA A 232 -26.24 -11.67 -11.31
N ALA A 233 -25.85 -11.77 -10.05
CA ALA A 233 -24.78 -12.69 -9.61
C ALA A 233 -25.29 -14.02 -9.05
N GLY A 234 -26.54 -14.12 -8.55
CA GLY A 234 -27.04 -15.37 -7.97
C GLY A 234 -26.30 -15.83 -6.70
N VAL A 235 -25.42 -14.99 -6.14
CA VAL A 235 -24.68 -15.22 -4.89
C VAL A 235 -25.24 -14.28 -3.84
N SER A 236 -25.68 -14.82 -2.70
CA SER A 236 -26.17 -14.02 -1.57
C SER A 236 -25.02 -13.32 -0.83
N PRO A 237 -25.28 -12.18 -0.16
CA PRO A 237 -24.25 -11.49 0.65
C PRO A 237 -23.63 -12.39 1.73
N ASP A 238 -24.43 -13.28 2.33
CA ASP A 238 -23.96 -14.25 3.33
C ASP A 238 -23.01 -15.27 2.70
N GLU A 239 -23.27 -15.74 1.47
CA GLU A 239 -22.35 -16.61 0.74
C GLU A 239 -21.04 -15.90 0.40
N LEU A 240 -21.10 -14.62 0.01
CA LEU A 240 -19.90 -13.83 -0.25
C LEU A 240 -19.05 -13.67 1.02
N LYS A 241 -19.70 -13.37 2.15
CA LYS A 241 -19.04 -13.25 3.46
C LYS A 241 -18.40 -14.56 3.90
N ARG A 242 -19.11 -15.69 3.75
CA ARG A 242 -18.59 -17.03 4.06
C ARG A 242 -17.42 -17.41 3.16
N LEU A 243 -17.47 -17.03 1.88
CA LEU A 243 -16.37 -17.21 0.93
C LEU A 243 -15.13 -16.44 1.37
N GLU A 244 -15.28 -15.18 1.80
CA GLU A 244 -14.17 -14.35 2.33
C GLU A 244 -13.54 -14.96 3.58
N GLU A 245 -14.37 -15.42 4.51
CA GLU A 245 -13.97 -16.07 5.76
C GLU A 245 -13.36 -17.46 5.54
N GLY A 246 -13.42 -18.01 4.31
CA GLY A 246 -12.94 -19.36 3.99
C GLY A 246 -13.82 -20.47 4.54
N GLN A 247 -15.06 -20.16 4.90
CA GLN A 247 -16.04 -21.12 5.41
C GLN A 247 -16.78 -21.76 4.23
N PHE A 248 -16.30 -22.92 3.79
CA PHE A 248 -16.87 -23.64 2.65
C PHE A 248 -17.93 -24.70 3.03
N ASP A 249 -18.35 -24.77 4.30
CA ASP A 249 -19.35 -25.74 4.75
C ASP A 249 -20.68 -25.55 4.00
N GLY A 250 -21.19 -26.59 3.36
CA GLY A 250 -22.44 -26.50 2.59
C GLY A 250 -22.33 -25.80 1.23
N PHE A 251 -21.10 -25.55 0.75
CA PHE A 251 -20.84 -25.32 -0.67
C PHE A 251 -20.50 -26.68 -1.31
N ASP A 252 -21.37 -27.17 -2.19
CA ASP A 252 -21.02 -28.28 -3.07
C ASP A 252 -20.20 -27.77 -4.26
N GLY A 253 -19.57 -28.67 -5.01
CA GLY A 253 -18.75 -28.29 -6.17
C GLY A 253 -19.51 -27.46 -7.21
N LEU A 254 -20.80 -27.75 -7.41
CA LEU A 254 -21.66 -27.00 -8.32
C LEU A 254 -21.86 -25.56 -7.86
N ARG A 255 -22.02 -25.34 -6.55
CA ARG A 255 -22.18 -24.02 -5.95
C ARG A 255 -20.87 -23.23 -5.98
N CYS A 256 -19.72 -23.88 -5.73
CA CYS A 256 -18.41 -23.26 -5.89
C CYS A 256 -18.18 -22.80 -7.34
N THR A 257 -18.46 -23.65 -8.33
CA THR A 257 -18.35 -23.29 -9.75
C THR A 257 -19.32 -22.17 -10.12
N ALA A 258 -20.55 -22.17 -9.60
CA ALA A 258 -21.52 -21.11 -9.85
C ALA A 258 -21.06 -19.75 -9.29
N ILE A 259 -20.52 -19.73 -8.06
CA ILE A 259 -19.97 -18.53 -7.44
C ILE A 259 -18.74 -18.04 -8.20
N LEU A 260 -17.81 -18.94 -8.54
CA LEU A 260 -16.65 -18.58 -9.36
C LEU A 260 -17.09 -17.99 -10.70
N THR A 261 -18.09 -18.58 -11.36
CA THR A 261 -18.63 -18.08 -12.63
C THR A 261 -19.27 -16.70 -12.47
N ALA A 262 -20.05 -16.49 -11.41
CA ALA A 262 -20.68 -15.21 -11.10
C ALA A 262 -19.65 -14.11 -10.78
N VAL A 263 -18.64 -14.46 -9.98
CA VAL A 263 -17.51 -13.60 -9.66
C VAL A 263 -16.78 -13.26 -10.97
N LEU A 264 -16.33 -14.22 -11.76
CA LEU A 264 -15.65 -13.99 -13.04
C LEU A 264 -16.49 -13.17 -14.04
N ALA A 265 -17.80 -13.41 -14.11
CA ALA A 265 -18.71 -12.64 -14.98
C ALA A 265 -18.79 -11.16 -14.58
N SER A 266 -18.68 -10.85 -13.28
CA SER A 266 -18.60 -9.46 -12.80
C SER A 266 -17.31 -8.75 -13.21
N TYR A 267 -16.22 -9.48 -13.44
CA TYR A 267 -14.95 -8.95 -13.93
C TYR A 267 -14.93 -8.72 -15.44
N THR A 268 -15.58 -9.58 -16.23
CA THR A 268 -15.59 -9.47 -17.69
C THR A 268 -16.61 -8.43 -18.18
N THR A 269 -16.60 -7.23 -17.61
CA THR A 269 -17.43 -6.12 -18.08
C THR A 269 -16.73 -5.35 -19.19
N LYS A 270 -16.32 -6.02 -20.29
CA LYS A 270 -16.04 -5.37 -21.61
C LYS A 270 -15.65 -6.29 -22.78
N GLY A 271 -15.64 -7.62 -22.65
CA GLY A 271 -15.39 -8.51 -23.79
C GLY A 271 -16.13 -9.83 -23.62
N LYS A 272 -16.87 -10.27 -24.65
CA LYS A 272 -17.48 -11.59 -24.68
C LYS A 272 -16.38 -12.66 -24.53
N PRO A 273 -16.42 -13.52 -23.51
CA PRO A 273 -15.52 -14.67 -23.47
C PRO A 273 -15.98 -15.68 -24.52
N SER A 274 -15.23 -15.79 -25.62
CA SER A 274 -15.35 -16.89 -26.58
C SER A 274 -14.36 -17.98 -26.19
N GLY A 275 -14.70 -18.76 -25.16
CA GLY A 275 -13.95 -19.96 -24.79
C GLY A 275 -14.80 -20.82 -23.90
N SER A 276 -15.29 -21.95 -24.42
CA SER A 276 -16.00 -22.92 -23.59
C SER A 276 -15.00 -23.50 -22.60
N LEU A 277 -15.26 -23.33 -21.30
CA LEU A 277 -14.58 -24.08 -20.24
C LEU A 277 -14.79 -25.57 -20.52
N GLY A 278 -13.74 -26.25 -20.98
CA GLY A 278 -13.76 -27.68 -21.27
C GLY A 278 -14.06 -28.45 -19.99
N ARG A 279 -15.13 -29.24 -20.00
CA ARG A 279 -15.47 -30.21 -18.95
C ARG A 279 -14.31 -31.20 -18.79
N ARG A 280 -13.50 -31.04 -17.74
CA ARG A 280 -12.67 -32.14 -17.22
C ARG A 280 -13.48 -32.88 -16.17
N ASN A 281 -13.70 -34.18 -16.40
CA ASN A 281 -14.35 -35.08 -15.45
C ASN A 281 -13.31 -35.61 -14.46
N ASP A 282 -12.76 -34.75 -13.60
CA ASP A 282 -11.97 -35.18 -12.45
C ASP A 282 -12.80 -34.98 -11.18
N GLU A 283 -13.07 -36.09 -10.49
CA GLU A 283 -14.02 -36.21 -9.36
C GLU A 283 -13.52 -35.57 -8.05
N GLN A 284 -12.39 -34.86 -8.06
CA GLN A 284 -11.75 -34.20 -6.91
C GLN A 284 -11.64 -32.66 -7.01
N VAL A 285 -12.22 -32.05 -8.04
CA VAL A 285 -12.13 -30.59 -8.34
C VAL A 285 -13.02 -29.62 -7.51
N PRO A 286 -14.04 -30.00 -6.71
CA PRO A 286 -14.99 -29.05 -6.09
C PRO A 286 -14.42 -27.86 -5.29
N MET A 287 -13.35 -28.09 -4.52
CA MET A 287 -12.87 -27.13 -3.51
C MET A 287 -11.94 -26.06 -4.08
N ALA A 288 -11.27 -26.36 -5.20
CA ALA A 288 -10.37 -25.44 -5.89
C ALA A 288 -11.12 -24.23 -6.47
N ASP A 289 -12.36 -24.41 -6.93
CA ASP A 289 -13.18 -23.31 -7.46
C ASP A 289 -13.61 -22.32 -6.37
N CYS A 290 -13.93 -22.81 -5.16
CA CYS A 290 -14.25 -21.96 -4.02
C CYS A 290 -13.03 -21.19 -3.52
N GLN A 291 -11.87 -21.83 -3.45
CA GLN A 291 -10.61 -21.15 -3.14
C GLN A 291 -10.25 -20.10 -4.19
N ARG A 292 -10.40 -20.42 -5.48
CA ARG A 292 -10.17 -19.47 -6.57
C ARG A 292 -11.14 -18.30 -6.52
N ALA A 293 -12.42 -18.54 -6.23
CA ALA A 293 -13.41 -17.47 -6.07
C ALA A 293 -13.06 -16.59 -4.86
N ARG A 294 -12.66 -17.20 -3.73
CA ARG A 294 -12.18 -16.48 -2.54
C ARG A 294 -10.98 -15.60 -2.87
N ASP A 295 -9.98 -16.15 -3.55
CA ASP A 295 -8.78 -15.40 -3.93
C ASP A 295 -9.14 -14.20 -4.82
N ILE A 296 -10.07 -14.39 -5.75
CA ILE A 296 -10.55 -13.32 -6.62
C ILE A 296 -11.31 -12.24 -5.81
N VAL A 297 -12.16 -12.62 -4.85
CA VAL A 297 -12.88 -11.67 -3.98
C VAL A 297 -11.93 -10.94 -3.05
N LEU A 298 -10.95 -11.64 -2.45
CA LEU A 298 -9.92 -11.04 -1.61
C LEU A 298 -9.04 -10.08 -2.41
N ARG A 299 -8.73 -10.39 -3.67
CA ARG A 299 -8.04 -9.47 -4.58
C ARG A 299 -8.85 -8.22 -4.91
N GLN A 300 -10.19 -8.23 -4.88
CA GLN A 300 -11.00 -7.00 -5.03
C GLN A 300 -10.82 -6.04 -3.86
N LYS A 301 -10.50 -6.54 -2.67
CA LYS A 301 -10.28 -5.71 -1.49
C LYS A 301 -8.88 -5.11 -1.44
N ILE A 302 -7.97 -5.54 -2.32
CA ILE A 302 -6.67 -4.90 -2.47
C ILE A 302 -6.91 -3.69 -3.38
N PRO A 303 -6.82 -2.45 -2.86
CA PRO A 303 -6.95 -1.26 -3.70
C PRO A 303 -5.94 -1.37 -4.85
N GLU A 304 -6.34 -0.99 -6.07
CA GLU A 304 -5.37 -0.92 -7.14
C GLU A 304 -4.18 -0.04 -6.69
N PRO A 305 -2.94 -0.43 -7.01
CA PRO A 305 -1.78 0.29 -6.54
C PRO A 305 -1.87 1.76 -6.99
N CYS A 306 -1.61 2.66 -6.06
CA CYS A 306 -1.59 4.09 -6.30
C CYS A 306 -0.59 4.44 -7.40
N ARG A 307 -1.03 5.03 -8.50
CA ARG A 307 -0.14 5.44 -9.59
C ARG A 307 0.27 6.89 -9.48
N LYS A 308 -0.68 7.75 -9.10
CA LYS A 308 -0.48 9.18 -8.98
C LYS A 308 -0.92 9.69 -7.64
N VAL A 309 -0.19 10.67 -7.12
CA VAL A 309 -0.43 11.31 -5.84
C VAL A 309 -0.60 12.81 -5.99
N LYS A 310 -1.43 13.38 -5.11
CA LYS A 310 -1.68 14.81 -4.93
C LYS A 310 -1.79 15.14 -3.45
N ASN A 311 -1.85 16.44 -3.13
CA ASN A 311 -2.02 16.92 -1.75
C ASN A 311 -0.99 16.31 -0.80
N ILE A 312 0.30 16.41 -1.16
CA ILE A 312 1.39 15.85 -0.35
C ILE A 312 1.56 16.69 0.91
N GLU A 313 1.63 16.01 2.06
CA GLU A 313 1.93 16.56 3.36
C GLU A 313 3.17 15.87 3.93
N PHE A 314 4.06 16.67 4.51
CA PHE A 314 5.28 16.21 5.16
C PHE A 314 5.21 16.50 6.66
N ASP A 315 5.19 15.46 7.48
CA ASP A 315 5.25 15.55 8.93
C ASP A 315 6.69 15.34 9.38
N LEU A 316 7.22 16.30 10.14
CA LEU A 316 8.50 16.15 10.84
C LEU A 316 8.26 16.34 12.35
N ALA A 317 8.84 15.44 13.15
CA ALA A 317 8.90 15.57 14.60
C ALA A 317 10.34 15.46 15.08
N LEU A 318 10.74 16.37 15.97
CA LEU A 318 12.00 16.25 16.71
C LEU A 318 11.78 15.41 17.97
N SER A 319 12.81 14.68 18.37
CA SER A 319 12.81 13.91 19.62
C SER A 319 12.50 14.81 20.82
N SER A 320 11.82 14.26 21.81
CA SER A 320 11.56 14.90 23.10
C SER A 320 12.74 14.77 24.09
N ASP A 321 13.82 14.07 23.71
CA ASP A 321 14.99 13.87 24.56
C ASP A 321 15.67 15.20 24.91
N TYR A 322 16.43 15.18 26.00
CA TYR A 322 17.20 16.34 26.43
C TYR A 322 18.25 16.67 25.37
N TRP A 323 18.24 17.91 24.86
CA TRP A 323 19.05 18.41 23.72
C TRP A 323 18.63 17.98 22.30
N SER A 324 17.41 17.46 22.11
CA SER A 324 16.94 17.10 20.76
C SER A 324 16.46 18.26 19.88
N GLY A 325 16.26 19.44 20.48
CA GLY A 325 16.00 20.68 19.73
C GLY A 325 17.27 21.28 19.14
N THR A 326 17.15 22.42 18.46
CA THR A 326 18.29 23.15 17.90
C THR A 326 18.05 24.65 17.94
N TYR A 327 19.12 25.43 17.87
CA TYR A 327 19.08 26.88 17.61
C TYR A 327 19.13 27.23 16.12
N ASP A 328 19.29 26.23 15.26
CA ASP A 328 19.35 26.39 13.82
C ASP A 328 17.97 26.56 13.20
N LYS A 329 17.95 27.16 12.01
CA LYS A 329 16.82 27.13 11.09
C LYS A 329 16.78 25.75 10.43
N VAL A 330 15.73 24.99 10.69
CA VAL A 330 15.53 23.65 10.11
C VAL A 330 14.58 23.76 8.91
N ALA A 331 15.03 23.23 7.78
CA ALA A 331 14.32 23.20 6.52
C ALA A 331 14.64 21.89 5.78
N GLY A 332 14.12 21.70 4.58
CA GLY A 332 14.47 20.54 3.79
C GLY A 332 13.87 20.57 2.40
N THR A 333 14.10 19.48 1.68
CA THR A 333 13.64 19.29 0.31
C THR A 333 13.07 17.89 0.16
N ILE A 334 12.01 17.78 -0.64
CA ILE A 334 11.48 16.52 -1.15
C ILE A 334 11.73 16.54 -2.66
N GLU A 335 12.52 15.62 -3.17
CA GLU A 335 12.97 15.62 -4.56
C GLU A 335 12.91 14.23 -5.19
N GLY A 336 12.85 14.21 -6.52
CA GLY A 336 12.86 13.00 -7.34
C GLY A 336 12.60 13.34 -8.81
N PRO A 337 12.29 12.34 -9.65
CA PRO A 337 12.07 12.53 -11.08
C PRO A 337 10.95 13.53 -11.44
N ALA A 338 9.99 13.75 -10.54
CA ALA A 338 8.89 14.70 -10.76
C ALA A 338 9.26 16.15 -10.43
N GLY A 339 10.42 16.42 -9.83
CA GLY A 339 10.88 17.76 -9.47
C GLY A 339 11.28 17.88 -8.00
N LYS A 340 11.16 19.08 -7.44
CA LYS A 340 11.68 19.41 -6.10
C LYS A 340 10.75 20.36 -5.36
N ALA A 341 10.41 20.00 -4.12
CA ALA A 341 9.65 20.82 -3.18
C ALA A 341 10.54 21.21 -1.99
N ASP A 342 10.79 22.50 -1.81
CA ASP A 342 11.44 23.02 -0.61
C ASP A 342 10.40 23.23 0.50
N PHE A 343 10.76 22.92 1.74
CA PHE A 343 9.90 23.15 2.91
C PHE A 343 10.65 23.80 4.06
N PHE A 344 9.92 24.59 4.85
CA PHE A 344 10.43 25.21 6.06
C PHE A 344 9.73 24.62 7.29
N PHE A 345 10.53 23.99 8.16
CA PHE A 345 10.04 23.39 9.38
C PHE A 345 9.86 24.47 10.47
N ALA A 346 10.97 24.96 11.02
CA ALA A 346 10.95 25.92 12.12
C ALA A 346 12.31 26.62 12.28
N GLU A 347 12.29 27.78 12.91
CA GLU A 347 13.50 28.48 13.36
C GLU A 347 13.71 28.17 14.83
N ALA A 348 14.90 27.66 15.18
CA ALA A 348 15.25 27.24 16.53
C ALA A 348 14.19 26.33 17.21
N PRO A 349 13.73 25.23 16.55
CA PRO A 349 12.73 24.36 17.13
C PRO A 349 13.20 23.74 18.45
N ALA A 350 12.34 23.83 19.46
CA ALA A 350 12.54 23.11 20.71
C ALA A 350 12.42 21.59 20.49
N ARG A 351 12.97 20.81 21.42
CA ARG A 351 12.73 19.35 21.48
C ARG A 351 11.22 19.04 21.50
N GLY A 352 10.82 17.95 20.88
CA GLY A 352 9.41 17.55 20.76
C GLY A 352 8.58 18.40 19.80
N THR A 353 9.17 19.40 19.12
CA THR A 353 8.46 20.17 18.10
C THR A 353 8.02 19.23 16.97
N GLN A 354 6.75 19.29 16.62
CA GLN A 354 6.16 18.57 15.50
C GLN A 354 5.40 19.53 14.60
N LYS A 355 5.54 19.36 13.28
CA LYS A 355 4.83 20.18 12.30
C LYS A 355 4.51 19.37 11.05
N THR A 356 3.29 19.56 10.55
CA THR A 356 2.85 19.12 9.22
C THR A 356 3.04 20.27 8.23
N ILE A 357 3.65 19.98 7.09
CA ILE A 357 3.92 20.95 6.03
C ILE A 357 3.25 20.48 4.76
N SER A 358 2.29 21.24 4.25
CA SER A 358 1.66 20.97 2.96
C SER A 358 2.58 21.41 1.82
N VAL A 359 2.72 20.56 0.81
CA VAL A 359 3.50 20.84 -0.40
C VAL A 359 2.61 21.50 -1.44
N ASP A 360 3.05 22.65 -1.96
CA ASP A 360 2.42 23.28 -3.12
C ASP A 360 2.82 22.48 -4.38
N MET A 361 1.95 21.56 -4.79
CA MET A 361 2.19 20.63 -5.89
C MET A 361 2.55 21.37 -7.18
N LYS A 362 1.73 22.37 -7.55
CA LYS A 362 1.85 23.09 -8.81
C LYS A 362 3.12 23.93 -8.86
N LYS A 363 3.47 24.59 -7.75
CA LYS A 363 4.70 25.38 -7.64
C LYS A 363 5.95 24.50 -7.64
N SER A 364 5.89 23.34 -6.99
CA SER A 364 7.08 22.50 -6.75
C SER A 364 7.38 21.52 -7.89
N PHE A 365 6.34 20.96 -8.50
CA PHE A 365 6.44 19.90 -9.50
C PHE A 365 5.86 20.30 -10.86
N GLY A 366 5.33 21.52 -11.00
CA GLY A 366 4.70 21.98 -12.24
C GLY A 366 3.35 21.32 -12.55
N SER A 367 2.82 20.49 -11.65
CA SER A 367 1.59 19.72 -11.82
C SER A 367 0.82 19.60 -10.51
N ASP A 368 -0.51 19.49 -10.59
CA ASP A 368 -1.37 19.27 -9.41
C ASP A 368 -1.30 17.81 -8.91
N GLU A 369 -0.77 16.89 -9.73
CA GLU A 369 -0.56 15.47 -9.43
C GLU A 369 0.77 14.99 -10.02
N ILE A 370 1.45 14.06 -9.35
CA ILE A 370 2.71 13.44 -9.81
C ILE A 370 2.62 11.92 -9.72
N ASP A 371 3.51 11.20 -10.41
CA ASP A 371 3.66 9.75 -10.21
C ASP A 371 4.05 9.46 -8.74
N ILE A 372 3.57 8.36 -8.16
CA ILE A 372 3.92 7.97 -6.79
C ILE A 372 5.43 7.77 -6.61
N ASN A 373 6.13 7.37 -7.67
CA ASN A 373 7.60 7.21 -7.70
C ASN A 373 8.31 8.51 -8.10
N GLY A 374 7.57 9.61 -8.29
CA GLY A 374 8.12 10.91 -8.64
C GLY A 374 8.95 11.56 -7.52
N ILE A 375 8.88 11.00 -6.31
CA ILE A 375 9.66 11.40 -5.14
C ILE A 375 10.39 10.18 -4.61
N ASP A 376 11.72 10.28 -4.52
CA ASP A 376 12.58 9.21 -4.01
C ASP A 376 13.56 9.68 -2.95
N LYS A 377 13.67 10.99 -2.72
CA LYS A 377 14.65 11.58 -1.81
C LYS A 377 14.05 12.66 -0.91
N ILE A 378 14.44 12.62 0.36
CA ILE A 378 14.16 13.64 1.36
C ILE A 378 15.50 14.13 1.90
N THR A 379 15.72 15.44 1.89
CA THR A 379 16.91 16.06 2.47
C THR A 379 16.47 17.00 3.60
N LEU A 380 17.07 16.86 4.78
CA LEU A 380 16.94 17.84 5.86
C LEU A 380 18.18 18.73 5.88
N THR A 381 17.96 20.03 6.08
CA THR A 381 19.00 21.05 6.14
C THR A 381 18.84 21.86 7.42
N ALA A 382 19.98 22.26 7.99
CA ALA A 382 20.03 23.14 9.15
C ALA A 382 20.99 24.29 8.86
N GLN A 383 20.59 25.49 9.23
CA GLN A 383 21.38 26.70 9.02
C GLN A 383 21.41 27.55 10.29
N GLY A 384 22.64 27.87 10.74
CA GLY A 384 22.88 28.78 11.85
C GLY A 384 22.25 30.16 11.66
N VAL A 385 21.59 30.65 12.72
CA VAL A 385 21.01 31.99 12.75
C VAL A 385 22.05 33.01 13.25
N PHE A 386 22.69 33.73 12.32
CA PHE A 386 23.85 34.59 12.60
C PHE A 386 23.51 35.96 13.23
N TRP A 387 22.26 36.43 13.18
CA TRP A 387 21.93 37.83 13.53
C TRP A 387 21.76 38.14 15.02
N THR A 388 21.83 37.13 15.90
CA THR A 388 21.98 37.42 17.33
C THR A 388 23.46 37.58 17.63
N LEU A 389 23.86 38.66 18.32
CA LEU A 389 25.24 39.03 18.68
C LEU A 389 26.05 37.95 19.46
N LYS A 390 25.53 36.72 19.59
CA LYS A 390 26.19 35.54 20.13
C LYS A 390 26.62 34.65 18.97
N VAL A 391 27.85 34.87 18.53
CA VAL A 391 28.55 34.09 17.50
C VAL A 391 28.45 32.58 17.79
N GLY A 392 27.97 31.78 16.83
CA GLY A 392 28.23 30.34 16.74
C GLY A 392 27.35 29.40 17.58
N ARG A 393 26.02 29.43 17.39
CA ARG A 393 25.12 28.39 17.94
C ARG A 393 24.58 27.45 16.86
N ASN A 394 25.47 26.92 16.02
CA ASN A 394 25.11 25.71 15.28
C ASN A 394 25.20 24.54 16.25
N ASP A 395 24.16 23.75 16.35
CA ASP A 395 24.08 22.61 17.25
C ASP A 395 23.48 21.38 16.58
N LYS A 396 23.48 20.27 17.30
CA LYS A 396 22.87 19.02 16.82
C LYS A 396 21.42 19.02 17.26
N PHE A 397 20.53 18.54 16.40
CA PHE A 397 19.17 18.13 16.75
C PHE A 397 18.99 16.65 16.47
N GLN A 398 17.91 16.10 17.01
CA GLN A 398 17.55 14.71 16.79
C GLN A 398 16.14 14.61 16.22
N VAL A 399 16.06 14.02 15.02
CA VAL A 399 14.78 13.71 14.38
C VAL A 399 14.20 12.46 15.01
N GLN A 400 12.90 12.50 15.31
CA GLN A 400 12.15 11.36 15.82
C GLN A 400 11.33 10.70 14.72
N ASP A 401 10.43 11.45 14.09
CA ASP A 401 9.54 10.93 13.05
C ASP A 401 9.63 11.77 11.78
N ILE A 402 9.63 11.08 10.64
CA ILE A 402 9.32 11.65 9.33
C ILE A 402 8.16 10.83 8.74
N LYS A 403 7.06 11.50 8.37
CA LYS A 403 5.91 10.87 7.71
C LYS A 403 5.58 11.64 6.44
N ILE A 404 5.24 10.92 5.38
CA ILE A 404 4.67 11.54 4.17
C ILE A 404 3.23 11.08 4.08
N ARG A 405 2.30 12.00 3.87
CA ARG A 405 0.90 11.69 3.56
C ARG A 405 0.58 12.25 2.19
N ALA A 406 -0.29 11.56 1.46
CA ALA A 406 -0.77 12.04 0.19
C ALA A 406 -2.17 11.50 -0.08
N GLN A 407 -2.79 12.01 -1.13
CA GLN A 407 -4.00 11.44 -1.71
C GLN A 407 -3.63 10.83 -3.04
N CYS A 408 -3.84 9.54 -3.21
CA CYS A 408 -3.85 8.92 -4.51
C CYS A 408 -4.95 9.56 -5.34
N SER A 409 -4.64 9.95 -6.57
CA SER A 409 -5.64 10.41 -7.53
C SER A 409 -6.09 9.30 -8.48
N ASP A 410 -5.31 8.22 -8.58
CA ASP A 410 -5.58 7.07 -9.44
C ASP A 410 -5.10 5.76 -8.78
N PRO A 411 -6.01 4.98 -8.16
CA PRO A 411 -7.39 5.34 -7.80
C PRO A 411 -7.44 6.33 -6.60
N SER A 412 -8.61 6.94 -6.37
CA SER A 412 -8.76 7.98 -5.34
C SER A 412 -8.83 7.41 -3.91
N PHE A 413 -7.74 7.49 -3.14
CA PHE A 413 -7.71 7.11 -1.72
C PHE A 413 -6.59 7.84 -0.96
N LYS A 414 -6.63 7.86 0.38
CA LYS A 414 -5.54 8.43 1.18
C LYS A 414 -4.41 7.41 1.34
N THR A 415 -3.18 7.86 1.15
CA THR A 415 -1.99 7.04 1.34
C THR A 415 -1.01 7.72 2.29
N ARG A 416 -0.14 6.94 2.92
CA ARG A 416 0.91 7.44 3.79
C ARG A 416 2.16 6.56 3.71
N ASN A 417 3.31 7.17 3.88
CA ASN A 417 4.59 6.52 4.03
C ASN A 417 5.14 6.81 5.44
N ASP A 418 5.12 5.77 6.26
CA ASP A 418 5.52 5.77 7.67
C ASP A 418 6.90 5.11 7.87
N LYS A 419 7.68 4.89 6.79
CA LYS A 419 8.97 4.18 6.84
C LYS A 419 9.96 4.82 7.82
N PHE A 420 9.90 6.13 7.96
CA PHE A 420 10.79 6.92 8.80
C PHE A 420 10.12 7.35 10.11
N ILE A 421 9.13 6.58 10.57
CA ILE A 421 8.66 6.69 11.95
C ILE A 421 9.69 6.06 12.88
N GLY A 422 10.07 6.78 13.94
CA GLY A 422 11.11 6.37 14.87
C GLY A 422 12.46 6.26 14.16
N VAL A 423 12.93 7.29 13.46
CA VAL A 423 14.27 7.27 12.85
C VAL A 423 15.37 7.21 13.91
N ASN A 424 15.11 7.78 15.08
CA ASN A 424 15.94 7.63 16.27
C ASN A 424 15.68 6.32 17.03
N ALA A 425 14.89 5.40 16.48
CA ALA A 425 14.57 4.16 17.14
C ALA A 425 15.79 3.25 17.23
N CYS A 426 15.72 2.39 18.22
CA CYS A 426 16.81 1.56 18.67
C CYS A 426 16.91 0.27 17.85
N VAL A 427 18.10 0.00 17.33
CA VAL A 427 18.50 -1.36 16.95
C VAL A 427 18.81 -2.10 18.25
N ILE A 428 17.96 -3.02 18.65
CA ILE A 428 18.08 -3.75 19.91
C ILE A 428 19.09 -4.89 19.78
N LYS A 429 19.98 -5.03 20.78
CA LYS A 429 20.88 -6.18 20.94
C LYS A 429 20.48 -7.09 22.10
N ASP A 430 19.73 -6.54 23.05
CA ASP A 430 19.18 -7.28 24.19
C ASP A 430 17.70 -6.92 24.29
N LEU A 431 16.86 -7.94 24.45
CA LEU A 431 15.42 -7.79 24.66
C LEU A 431 14.99 -8.69 25.82
N ARG A 432 14.18 -8.16 26.73
CA ARG A 432 13.65 -8.85 27.89
C ARG A 432 12.15 -8.61 27.98
N TYR A 433 11.43 -9.56 28.57
CA TYR A 433 10.02 -9.41 28.89
C TYR A 433 9.76 -9.68 30.38
N ASP A 434 8.67 -9.12 30.90
CA ASP A 434 8.07 -9.44 32.20
C ASP A 434 6.59 -9.76 31.95
N PHE A 435 6.23 -11.04 31.97
CA PHE A 435 4.89 -11.58 31.69
C PHE A 435 4.15 -11.93 32.99
N LYS A 436 2.85 -11.61 33.04
CA LYS A 436 2.02 -11.78 34.25
C LYS A 436 0.67 -12.41 33.94
N VAL A 437 0.30 -13.38 34.78
CA VAL A 437 -1.02 -13.99 34.86
C VAL A 437 -1.75 -13.45 36.09
N ALA A 438 -3.02 -13.07 35.96
CA ALA A 438 -3.71 -12.39 37.05
C ALA A 438 -3.88 -13.29 38.28
N ASN A 439 -3.79 -12.69 39.46
CA ASN A 439 -3.98 -13.39 40.74
C ASN A 439 -5.46 -13.41 41.14
N VAL A 440 -6.28 -14.09 40.33
CA VAL A 440 -7.73 -14.26 40.56
C VAL A 440 -8.09 -15.74 40.55
N ILE A 441 -9.22 -16.10 41.15
CA ILE A 441 -9.72 -17.49 41.14
C ILE A 441 -9.97 -17.91 39.69
N GLY A 442 -9.31 -18.97 39.24
CA GLY A 442 -9.36 -19.42 37.84
C GLY A 442 -8.45 -18.63 36.89
N GLY A 443 -7.56 -17.78 37.40
CA GLY A 443 -6.68 -16.97 36.55
C GLY A 443 -5.53 -17.73 35.90
N GLY A 444 -5.16 -18.91 36.41
CA GLY A 444 -4.12 -19.78 35.84
C GLY A 444 -4.65 -20.72 34.76
N THR A 445 -3.76 -21.47 34.11
CA THR A 445 -4.09 -22.48 33.09
C THR A 445 -3.22 -23.72 33.21
N TYR A 446 -3.74 -24.88 32.75
CA TYR A 446 -2.97 -26.11 32.59
C TYR A 446 -2.24 -26.21 31.23
N ASP A 447 -2.44 -25.23 30.35
CA ASP A 447 -1.90 -25.19 29.01
C ASP A 447 -0.45 -24.67 28.99
N LYS A 448 0.19 -24.78 27.82
CA LYS A 448 1.50 -24.16 27.56
C LYS A 448 1.31 -22.82 26.89
N ILE A 449 1.90 -21.77 27.43
CA ILE A 449 1.76 -20.41 26.89
C ILE A 449 3.01 -20.05 26.08
N HIS A 450 2.79 -19.55 24.87
CA HIS A 450 3.80 -19.11 23.93
C HIS A 450 3.65 -17.63 23.60
N LEU A 451 4.79 -16.94 23.50
CA LEU A 451 4.91 -15.55 23.05
C LEU A 451 5.50 -15.52 21.63
N THR A 452 4.90 -14.75 20.74
CA THR A 452 5.47 -14.42 19.44
C THR A 452 5.57 -12.90 19.29
N LEU A 453 6.73 -12.43 18.80
CA LEU A 453 6.98 -11.02 18.50
C LEU A 453 7.22 -10.83 17.00
N GLY A 454 6.40 -10.01 16.36
CA GLY A 454 6.44 -9.77 14.92
C GLY A 454 6.32 -11.07 14.12
N GLU A 455 7.28 -11.30 13.22
CA GLU A 455 7.41 -12.52 12.42
C GLU A 455 8.40 -13.53 13.04
N GLY A 456 8.76 -13.34 14.32
CA GLY A 456 9.69 -14.22 15.02
C GLY A 456 9.11 -15.59 15.38
N LYS A 457 9.97 -16.48 15.90
CA LYS A 457 9.55 -17.77 16.43
C LYS A 457 8.83 -17.65 17.78
N GLN A 458 8.06 -18.67 18.11
CA GLN A 458 7.42 -18.81 19.42
C GLN A 458 8.46 -18.99 20.53
N ILE A 459 8.23 -18.32 21.65
CA ILE A 459 9.03 -18.36 22.87
C ILE A 459 8.15 -18.93 23.98
N GLU A 460 8.57 -20.01 24.64
CA GLU A 460 7.79 -20.58 25.74
C GLU A 460 7.84 -19.65 26.97
N LEU A 461 6.66 -19.20 27.40
CA LEU A 461 6.48 -18.46 28.63
C LEU A 461 6.37 -19.42 29.81
N GLY A 462 5.59 -20.49 29.69
CA GLY A 462 5.53 -21.52 30.74
C GLY A 462 4.47 -22.56 30.46
N SER A 463 4.49 -23.62 31.26
CA SER A 463 3.57 -24.75 31.18
C SER A 463 2.87 -24.93 32.53
N ASN A 464 1.55 -25.12 32.55
CA ASN A 464 0.75 -25.32 33.78
C ASN A 464 0.99 -24.19 34.81
N VAL A 465 0.68 -22.96 34.40
CA VAL A 465 0.97 -21.75 35.17
C VAL A 465 -0.18 -21.43 36.14
N ALA A 466 0.16 -21.17 37.41
CA ALA A 466 -0.81 -20.82 38.43
C ALA A 466 -1.30 -19.36 38.30
N ALA A 467 -2.43 -19.04 38.92
CA ALA A 467 -2.86 -17.65 39.09
C ALA A 467 -1.77 -16.85 39.85
N GLY A 468 -1.51 -15.62 39.40
CA GLY A 468 -0.41 -14.79 39.92
C GLY A 468 0.99 -15.18 39.42
N TYR A 469 1.09 -16.11 38.47
CA TYR A 469 2.37 -16.46 37.84
C TYR A 469 3.01 -15.24 37.18
N THR A 470 4.33 -15.11 37.37
CA THR A 470 5.15 -14.09 36.70
C THR A 470 6.41 -14.74 36.14
N LYS A 471 6.84 -14.27 34.97
CA LYS A 471 8.12 -14.67 34.37
C LYS A 471 8.82 -13.46 33.78
N GLU A 472 10.04 -13.24 34.23
CA GLU A 472 10.98 -12.33 33.60
C GLU A 472 12.07 -13.16 32.91
N ASP A 473 12.32 -12.91 31.62
CA ASP A 473 13.39 -13.59 30.89
C ASP A 473 13.96 -12.73 29.76
N ALA A 474 15.14 -13.12 29.26
CA ALA A 474 15.76 -12.55 28.08
C ALA A 474 15.35 -13.33 26.82
N ILE A 475 15.07 -12.60 25.74
CA ILE A 475 14.78 -13.17 24.44
C ILE A 475 16.10 -13.33 23.67
N ASN A 476 16.39 -14.56 23.27
CA ASN A 476 17.49 -14.84 22.35
C ASN A 476 17.13 -14.34 20.95
N LEU A 477 17.63 -13.16 20.56
CA LEU A 477 17.31 -12.52 19.29
C LEU A 477 17.68 -13.40 18.08
N LYS A 478 18.82 -14.11 18.15
CA LYS A 478 19.28 -14.99 17.07
C LYS A 478 18.33 -16.17 16.86
N GLU A 479 17.83 -16.74 17.94
CA GLU A 479 16.89 -17.85 17.87
C GLU A 479 15.50 -17.40 17.42
N ALA A 480 15.01 -16.29 17.99
CA ALA A 480 13.67 -15.76 17.73
C ALA A 480 13.54 -15.12 16.34
N PHE A 481 14.55 -14.35 15.89
CA PHE A 481 14.48 -13.55 14.66
C PHE A 481 15.53 -13.94 13.60
N GLY A 482 16.45 -14.85 13.91
CA GLY A 482 17.56 -15.20 13.00
C GLY A 482 18.66 -14.15 12.92
N LYS A 483 18.65 -13.13 13.79
CA LYS A 483 19.58 -11.98 13.78
C LYS A 483 20.12 -11.71 15.18
N ASP A 484 21.38 -11.29 15.28
CA ASP A 484 21.99 -10.89 16.57
C ASP A 484 21.48 -9.51 17.06
N THR A 485 20.92 -8.72 16.15
CA THR A 485 20.27 -7.44 16.45
C THR A 485 18.97 -7.32 15.67
N VAL A 486 17.99 -6.62 16.23
CA VAL A 486 16.67 -6.41 15.60
C VAL A 486 16.36 -4.92 15.60
N ASP A 487 15.80 -4.39 14.52
CA ASP A 487 15.27 -3.04 14.57
C ASP A 487 13.95 -3.07 15.34
N VAL A 488 13.77 -2.21 16.35
CA VAL A 488 12.52 -2.19 17.12
C VAL A 488 11.29 -1.91 16.24
N ARG A 489 11.47 -1.28 15.07
CA ARG A 489 10.42 -1.04 14.06
C ARG A 489 9.96 -2.32 13.36
N ASP A 490 10.77 -3.37 13.38
CA ASP A 490 10.41 -4.68 12.84
C ASP A 490 9.51 -5.46 13.81
N ILE A 491 9.46 -5.07 15.10
CA ILE A 491 8.61 -5.68 16.12
C ILE A 491 7.25 -4.98 16.11
N LYS A 492 6.40 -5.36 15.14
CA LYS A 492 5.10 -4.70 14.89
C LYS A 492 3.91 -5.28 15.65
N LYS A 493 4.06 -6.47 16.23
CA LYS A 493 2.97 -7.22 16.84
C LYS A 493 3.49 -8.06 18.00
N VAL A 494 2.66 -8.23 19.02
CA VAL A 494 2.80 -9.27 20.03
C VAL A 494 1.60 -10.21 19.92
N ALA A 495 1.85 -11.51 20.01
CA ALA A 495 0.82 -12.51 20.05
C ALA A 495 1.10 -13.50 21.19
N LEU A 496 0.05 -13.89 21.90
CA LEU A 496 0.06 -14.98 22.84
C LEU A 496 -0.76 -16.12 22.24
N ALA A 497 -0.20 -17.31 22.27
CA ALA A 497 -0.89 -18.55 21.93
C ALA A 497 -0.78 -19.50 23.12
N ASP A 498 -1.70 -20.43 23.21
CA ASP A 498 -1.59 -21.55 24.13
C ASP A 498 -1.79 -22.88 23.38
N ASP A 499 -1.07 -23.90 23.83
CA ASP A 499 -1.21 -25.27 23.34
C ASP A 499 -1.78 -26.13 24.47
N LEU A 500 -2.78 -26.96 24.14
CA LEU A 500 -3.43 -27.86 25.08
C LEU A 500 -2.40 -28.72 25.82
N GLY A 501 -2.41 -28.61 27.16
CA GLY A 501 -1.59 -29.46 28.01
C GLY A 501 -1.98 -30.94 27.90
N SER A 502 -1.15 -31.84 28.42
CA SER A 502 -1.45 -33.28 28.47
C SER A 502 -2.50 -33.67 29.54
N SER A 503 -3.13 -32.69 30.18
CA SER A 503 -4.08 -32.89 31.29
C SER A 503 -5.50 -33.07 30.76
N LEU A 504 -6.33 -33.87 31.43
CA LEU A 504 -7.75 -34.05 31.09
C LEU A 504 -8.60 -32.77 31.18
N ILE A 505 -8.02 -31.69 31.72
CA ILE A 505 -8.64 -30.37 31.92
C ILE A 505 -7.93 -29.25 31.13
N SER A 506 -7.14 -29.60 30.10
CA SER A 506 -6.55 -28.62 29.17
C SER A 506 -7.62 -27.83 28.40
N GLY A 507 -7.28 -26.62 27.95
CA GLY A 507 -8.20 -25.72 27.24
C GLY A 507 -9.08 -24.90 28.17
N ASP A 508 -8.60 -24.68 29.41
CA ASP A 508 -9.24 -23.80 30.37
C ASP A 508 -9.05 -22.32 30.00
N ALA A 509 -9.98 -21.48 30.45
CA ALA A 509 -9.81 -20.04 30.33
C ALA A 509 -8.85 -19.57 31.43
N TRP A 510 -8.03 -18.57 31.12
CA TRP A 510 -7.10 -17.95 32.06
C TRP A 510 -7.05 -16.44 31.87
N THR A 511 -6.56 -15.71 32.86
CA THR A 511 -6.60 -14.25 32.85
C THR A 511 -5.22 -13.67 32.56
N PHE A 512 -5.04 -13.14 31.36
CA PHE A 512 -3.83 -12.42 30.97
C PHE A 512 -3.80 -11.05 31.66
N GLN A 513 -2.92 -10.89 32.66
CA GLN A 513 -2.78 -9.63 33.39
C GLN A 513 -2.03 -8.58 32.57
N GLY A 514 -0.90 -8.95 31.97
CA GLY A 514 -0.11 -8.03 31.15
C GLY A 514 1.30 -8.53 30.86
N ILE A 515 1.99 -7.80 29.99
CA ILE A 515 3.38 -8.02 29.63
C ILE A 515 4.08 -6.67 29.42
N THR A 516 5.33 -6.55 29.87
CA THR A 516 6.19 -5.42 29.53
C THR A 516 7.44 -5.90 28.82
N PHE A 517 8.05 -5.02 28.04
CA PHE A 517 9.31 -5.30 27.35
C PHE A 517 10.35 -4.27 27.72
N SER A 518 11.59 -4.70 27.90
CA SER A 518 12.74 -3.82 28.04
C SER A 518 13.84 -4.23 27.07
N ALA A 519 14.54 -3.25 26.51
CA ALA A 519 15.55 -3.49 25.49
C ALA A 519 16.79 -2.61 25.71
N SER A 520 17.93 -3.08 25.23
CA SER A 520 19.17 -2.28 25.15
C SER A 520 19.60 -2.13 23.70
N CYS A 521 20.02 -0.93 23.33
CA CYS A 521 20.43 -0.63 21.96
C CYS A 521 21.85 -1.10 21.65
N ALA A 522 22.06 -1.55 20.42
CA ALA A 522 23.34 -1.96 19.90
C ALA A 522 24.26 -0.74 19.73
N ASP A 523 23.74 0.28 19.02
CA ASP A 523 24.55 1.39 18.50
C ASP A 523 24.74 2.54 19.51
N VAL A 524 23.85 2.62 20.49
CA VAL A 524 23.86 3.68 21.50
C VAL A 524 23.69 3.06 22.89
N PRO A 525 24.32 3.61 23.95
CA PRO A 525 24.16 3.12 25.31
C PRO A 525 22.80 3.55 25.91
N LYS A 526 21.71 3.36 25.16
CA LYS A 526 20.34 3.66 25.55
C LYS A 526 19.62 2.37 25.94
N LYS A 527 18.72 2.50 26.91
CA LYS A 527 17.75 1.46 27.26
C LYS A 527 16.36 1.96 26.94
N MET A 528 15.51 1.05 26.50
CA MET A 528 14.13 1.35 26.15
C MET A 528 13.18 0.40 26.87
N GLN A 529 11.96 0.86 27.09
CA GLN A 529 10.91 0.07 27.70
C GLN A 529 9.58 0.34 27.00
N MET A 530 8.82 -0.73 26.77
CA MET A 530 7.45 -0.68 26.30
C MET A 530 6.53 -1.23 27.39
N LYS A 531 5.61 -0.36 27.86
CA LYS A 531 4.66 -0.64 28.94
C LYS A 531 3.19 -0.67 28.49
N LYS A 532 2.94 -0.55 27.18
CA LYS A 532 1.59 -0.47 26.62
C LYS A 532 0.67 -1.61 27.08
N PHE A 533 1.23 -2.80 27.26
CA PHE A 533 0.49 -4.00 27.66
C PHE A 533 0.72 -4.40 29.12
N GLU A 534 1.21 -3.50 29.98
CA GLU A 534 1.48 -3.78 31.39
C GLU A 534 0.22 -4.21 32.17
N SER A 535 -0.97 -3.80 31.72
CA SER A 535 -2.24 -4.04 32.42
C SER A 535 -3.40 -4.28 31.43
N VAL A 536 -3.39 -5.44 30.80
CA VAL A 536 -4.45 -5.90 29.89
C VAL A 536 -5.66 -6.44 30.66
N ASN A 537 -5.44 -7.31 31.65
CA ASN A 537 -6.47 -7.91 32.51
C ASN A 537 -7.65 -8.52 31.74
N GLN A 538 -7.37 -9.40 30.79
CA GLN A 538 -8.38 -10.00 29.92
C GLN A 538 -8.42 -11.53 30.11
N ASP A 539 -9.62 -12.09 30.24
CA ASP A 539 -9.83 -13.53 30.16
C ASP A 539 -9.67 -14.00 28.72
N VAL A 540 -8.79 -14.97 28.52
CA VAL A 540 -8.45 -15.57 27.23
C VAL A 540 -8.64 -17.08 27.34
N LYS A 541 -8.84 -17.75 26.21
CA LYS A 541 -9.09 -19.18 26.15
C LYS A 541 -8.51 -19.75 24.87
N HIS A 542 -8.08 -20.99 24.93
CA HIS A 542 -7.53 -21.73 23.80
C HIS A 542 -8.36 -21.60 22.51
N VAL A 543 -7.63 -21.36 21.41
CA VAL A 543 -8.16 -21.34 20.04
C VAL A 543 -7.23 -22.15 19.15
N ASP A 544 -7.78 -23.20 18.51
CA ASP A 544 -7.02 -24.06 17.62
C ASP A 544 -6.34 -23.26 16.50
N ASN A 545 -5.01 -23.39 16.40
CA ASN A 545 -4.19 -22.76 15.36
C ASN A 545 -4.30 -21.22 15.28
N ALA A 546 -4.67 -20.55 16.37
CA ALA A 546 -4.76 -19.10 16.43
C ALA A 546 -4.22 -18.55 17.76
N PRO A 547 -3.72 -17.31 17.79
CA PRO A 547 -3.36 -16.67 19.04
C PRO A 547 -4.61 -16.41 19.89
N VAL A 548 -4.51 -16.66 21.19
CA VAL A 548 -5.55 -16.33 22.17
C VAL A 548 -5.63 -14.85 22.49
N TRP A 549 -4.54 -14.11 22.22
CA TRP A 549 -4.49 -12.66 22.34
C TRP A 549 -3.46 -12.04 21.39
N THR A 550 -3.73 -10.84 20.89
CA THR A 550 -2.77 -10.06 20.08
C THR A 550 -2.81 -8.58 20.41
N GLY A 551 -1.68 -7.91 20.30
CA GLY A 551 -1.56 -6.45 20.39
C GLY A 551 -0.61 -5.87 19.35
N ASP A 552 -0.97 -4.74 18.75
CA ASP A 552 -0.12 -4.03 17.79
C ASP A 552 0.92 -3.18 18.51
N ILE A 553 2.14 -3.20 18.02
CA ILE A 553 3.28 -2.44 18.54
C ILE A 553 3.69 -1.42 17.47
N VAL A 554 3.84 -0.17 17.89
CA VAL A 554 4.45 0.89 17.08
C VAL A 554 5.71 1.41 17.75
N PRO A 555 6.66 2.00 17.00
CA PRO A 555 7.91 2.50 17.58
C PRO A 555 7.71 3.48 18.74
N GLN A 556 6.65 4.28 18.71
CA GLN A 556 6.30 5.24 19.78
C GLN A 556 5.87 4.58 21.09
N ASP A 557 5.51 3.29 21.08
CA ASP A 557 5.16 2.56 22.31
C ASP A 557 6.41 2.31 23.18
N TRP A 558 7.60 2.49 22.61
CA TRP A 558 8.87 2.36 23.30
C TRP A 558 9.37 3.71 23.80
N THR A 559 9.73 3.74 25.08
CA THR A 559 10.21 4.94 25.77
C THR A 559 11.62 4.72 26.27
N GLU A 560 12.48 5.74 26.18
CA GLU A 560 13.82 5.69 26.75
C GLU A 560 13.74 5.64 28.29
N VAL A 561 14.49 4.73 28.89
CA VAL A 561 14.62 4.61 30.35
C VAL A 561 15.93 5.28 30.75
N VAL A 562 15.81 6.38 31.48
CA VAL A 562 16.95 7.18 32.00
C VAL A 562 17.55 6.52 33.24
#